data_AF-A0A9D2EH28-F1
#
_entry.id   AF-A0A9D2EH28-F1
#
_cell.length_a   1.000
_cell.length_b   1.000
_cell.length_c   1.000
_cell.angle_alpha   90.00
_cell.angle_beta   90.00
_cell.angle_gamma   90.00
#
_symmetry.space_group_name_H-M   'P 1'
#
loop_
_entity.id
_entity.type
_entity.pdbx_description
1 polymer ?
#
loop_
_entity_poly.entity_id
_entity_poly.type
_entity_poly.pdbx_seq_one_letter_code
_entity_poly.pdbx_strand_id
1 'polypeptide(L)'
;MPVQPGLEPTRANRRARAAVAALFLTNGALFANLLPRYPEIKASLELENATYGLAVAAFPTGAIAAGLFAATLIRRFGSAPVAVIGTIGTSIGILLAGLSPSVGLFAAALFLGGAMDADTDVAQNAHALRVQRGYGRSILNSFHAVWSIGAVLGGSMAAGAIAIDL
;
A
#
# COMPACT_ATOMS: atom_id res chain seq x y z
N MET A 1 26.45 -7.24 -30.63
CA MET A 1 27.02 -7.24 -29.27
C MET A 1 26.68 -8.57 -28.61
N PRO A 2 27.64 -9.38 -28.16
CA PRO A 2 27.32 -10.61 -27.45
C PRO A 2 26.65 -10.28 -26.10
N VAL A 3 25.54 -10.96 -25.81
CA VAL A 3 24.85 -10.90 -24.52
C VAL A 3 25.83 -11.40 -23.46
N GLN A 4 26.23 -10.55 -22.52
CA GLN A 4 27.08 -10.99 -21.42
C GLN A 4 26.33 -12.04 -20.59
N PRO A 5 26.96 -13.16 -20.19
CA PRO A 5 26.36 -14.14 -19.30
C PRO A 5 25.78 -13.44 -18.08
N GLY A 6 24.52 -13.71 -17.76
CA GLY A 6 23.83 -13.07 -16.65
C GLY A 6 24.60 -13.33 -15.35
N LEU A 7 25.28 -12.31 -14.84
CA LEU A 7 25.91 -12.38 -13.53
C LEU A 7 24.83 -12.79 -12.51
N GLU A 8 25.05 -13.91 -11.84
CA GLU A 8 24.15 -14.40 -10.79
C GLU A 8 23.81 -13.26 -9.80
N PRO A 9 22.53 -13.11 -9.41
CA PRO A 9 22.15 -12.04 -8.48
C PRO A 9 22.94 -12.15 -7.18
N THR A 10 23.63 -11.05 -6.84
CA THR A 10 24.43 -10.97 -5.62
C THR A 10 23.57 -11.19 -4.37
N ARG A 11 24.21 -11.48 -3.23
CA ARG A 11 23.52 -11.56 -1.93
C ARG A 11 22.76 -10.27 -1.60
N ALA A 12 23.31 -9.11 -1.99
CA ALA A 12 22.65 -7.81 -1.83
C ALA A 12 21.38 -7.71 -2.68
N ASN A 13 21.42 -8.15 -3.95
CA ASN A 13 20.25 -8.16 -4.84
C ASN A 13 19.14 -9.04 -4.28
N ARG A 14 19.49 -10.22 -3.75
CA ARG A 14 18.53 -11.14 -3.11
C ARG A 14 17.87 -10.55 -1.87
N ARG A 15 18.64 -9.88 -1.01
CA ARG A 15 18.10 -9.17 0.17
C ARG A 15 17.19 -8.00 -0.24
N ALA A 16 17.59 -7.23 -1.24
CA ALA A 16 16.77 -6.12 -1.75
C ALA A 16 15.45 -6.62 -2.36
N ARG A 17 15.48 -7.74 -3.09
CA ARG A 17 14.26 -8.38 -3.60
C ARG A 17 13.33 -8.81 -2.47
N ALA A 18 13.84 -9.41 -1.40
CA ALA A 18 13.01 -9.78 -0.24
C ALA A 18 12.39 -8.54 0.44
N ALA A 19 13.16 -7.45 0.59
CA ALA A 19 12.65 -6.21 1.16
C ALA A 19 11.56 -5.55 0.30
N VAL A 20 11.73 -5.51 -1.04
CA VAL A 20 10.69 -5.02 -1.96
C VAL A 20 9.46 -5.92 -1.92
N ALA A 21 9.63 -7.24 -1.86
CA ALA A 21 8.51 -8.16 -1.72
C ALA A 21 7.72 -7.90 -0.43
N ALA A 22 8.40 -7.61 0.69
CA ALA A 22 7.75 -7.23 1.93
C ALA A 22 6.95 -5.92 1.78
N LEU A 23 7.48 -4.90 1.09
CA LEU A 23 6.74 -3.66 0.81
C LEU A 23 5.45 -3.94 0.04
N PHE A 24 5.53 -4.69 -1.07
CA PHE A 24 4.37 -5.06 -1.88
C PHE A 24 3.36 -5.90 -1.08
N LEU A 25 3.83 -6.86 -0.27
CA LEU A 25 2.99 -7.67 0.62
C LEU A 25 2.20 -6.79 1.59
N THR A 26 2.91 -5.91 2.32
CA THR A 26 2.28 -5.04 3.32
C THR A 26 1.34 -4.03 2.70
N ASN A 27 1.72 -3.43 1.57
CA ASN A 27 0.87 -2.48 0.87
C ASN A 27 -0.45 -3.13 0.42
N GLY A 28 -0.41 -4.32 -0.17
CA GLY A 28 -1.62 -5.07 -0.52
C GLY A 28 -2.46 -5.46 0.69
N ALA A 29 -1.82 -5.89 1.78
CA ALA A 29 -2.51 -6.31 3.01
C ALA A 29 -3.25 -5.17 3.72
N LEU A 30 -2.66 -3.97 3.79
CA LEU A 30 -3.22 -2.85 4.55
C LEU A 30 -4.60 -2.44 4.06
N PHE A 31 -4.72 -2.12 2.76
CA PHE A 31 -5.99 -1.68 2.20
C PHE A 31 -7.04 -2.79 2.25
N ALA A 32 -6.65 -4.01 1.88
CA ALA A 32 -7.57 -5.15 1.87
C ALA A 32 -8.05 -5.57 3.26
N ASN A 33 -7.30 -5.24 4.32
CA ASN A 33 -7.71 -5.51 5.70
C ASN A 33 -8.86 -4.59 6.16
N LEU A 34 -8.95 -3.36 5.64
CA LEU A 34 -10.01 -2.44 6.05
C LEU A 34 -11.35 -2.73 5.36
N LEU A 35 -11.31 -3.16 4.09
CA LEU A 35 -12.52 -3.30 3.27
C LEU A 35 -13.62 -4.18 3.89
N PRO A 36 -13.33 -5.36 4.49
CA PRO A 36 -14.36 -6.18 5.12
C PRO A 36 -15.07 -5.50 6.29
N ARG A 37 -14.44 -4.49 6.92
CA ARG A 37 -14.99 -3.71 8.04
C ARG A 37 -15.83 -2.51 7.62
N TYR A 38 -15.84 -2.14 6.33
CA TYR A 38 -16.63 -1.01 5.86
C TYR A 38 -18.14 -1.07 6.20
N PRO A 39 -18.83 -2.24 6.12
CA PRO A 39 -20.22 -2.34 6.55
C PRO A 39 -20.42 -2.01 8.04
N GLU A 40 -19.52 -2.49 8.90
CA GLU A 40 -19.52 -2.25 10.35
C GLU A 40 -19.26 -0.77 10.66
N ILE A 41 -18.25 -0.16 10.03
CA ILE A 41 -17.93 1.26 10.18
C ILE A 41 -19.10 2.13 9.73
N LYS A 42 -19.71 1.80 8.58
CA LYS A 42 -20.87 2.53 8.08
C LYS A 42 -22.05 2.46 9.06
N ALA A 43 -22.32 1.29 9.63
CA ALA A 43 -23.41 1.09 10.59
C ALA A 43 -23.14 1.81 11.92
N SER A 44 -21.93 1.69 12.48
CA SER A 44 -21.54 2.34 13.75
C SER A 44 -21.52 3.87 13.68
N LEU A 45 -21.27 4.44 12.50
CA LEU A 45 -21.34 5.87 12.24
C LEU A 45 -22.71 6.34 11.72
N GLU A 46 -23.71 5.44 11.65
CA GLU A 46 -25.08 5.71 11.19
C GLU A 46 -25.14 6.42 9.82
N LEU A 47 -24.26 6.02 8.90
CA LEU A 47 -24.10 6.74 7.62
C LEU A 47 -25.12 6.30 6.57
N GLU A 48 -25.81 7.28 6.00
CA GLU A 48 -26.51 7.11 4.72
C GLU A 48 -25.53 6.83 3.56
N ASN A 49 -26.04 6.23 2.48
CA ASN A 49 -25.22 5.80 1.34
C ASN A 49 -24.42 6.95 0.68
N ALA A 50 -25.03 8.14 0.55
CA ALA A 50 -24.39 9.28 -0.08
C ALA A 50 -23.19 9.77 0.75
N THR A 51 -23.38 9.95 2.05
CA THR A 51 -22.34 10.37 2.99
C THR A 51 -21.21 9.34 3.07
N TYR A 52 -21.55 8.05 3.14
CA TYR A 52 -20.57 6.97 3.10
C TYR A 52 -19.74 6.98 1.80
N GLY A 53 -20.40 7.14 0.64
CA GLY A 53 -19.71 7.23 -0.65
C GLY A 53 -18.73 8.40 -0.72
N LEU A 54 -19.14 9.59 -0.24
CA LEU A 54 -18.28 10.76 -0.15
C LEU A 54 -17.09 10.55 0.80
N ALA A 55 -17.33 9.92 1.95
CA ALA A 55 -16.27 9.64 2.92
C ALA A 55 -15.22 8.66 2.35
N VAL A 56 -15.65 7.59 1.68
CA VAL A 56 -14.73 6.63 1.04
C VAL A 56 -13.99 7.25 -0.15
N ALA A 57 -14.60 8.19 -0.87
CA ALA A 57 -13.95 8.93 -1.96
C ALA A 57 -12.77 9.81 -1.48
N ALA A 58 -12.65 10.06 -0.17
CA ALA A 58 -11.51 10.76 0.40
C ALA A 58 -10.19 10.03 0.14
N PHE A 59 -10.18 8.69 0.12
CA PHE A 59 -8.98 7.89 -0.17
C PHE A 59 -8.40 8.19 -1.57
N PRO A 60 -9.13 7.97 -2.69
CA PRO A 60 -8.60 8.30 -4.01
C PRO A 60 -8.35 9.81 -4.19
N THR A 61 -9.06 10.67 -3.47
CA THR A 61 -8.80 12.13 -3.50
C THR A 61 -7.43 12.45 -2.90
N GLY A 62 -7.10 11.87 -1.74
CA GLY A 62 -5.76 11.99 -1.14
C GLY A 62 -4.68 11.42 -2.04
N ALA A 63 -4.93 10.26 -2.67
CA ALA A 63 -4.02 9.64 -3.61
C ALA A 63 -3.71 10.53 -4.81
N ILE A 64 -4.72 11.16 -5.42
CA ILE A 64 -4.53 12.12 -6.53
C ILE A 64 -3.75 13.35 -6.05
N ALA A 65 -4.12 13.90 -4.89
CA ALA A 65 -3.49 15.11 -4.37
C ALA A 65 -1.99 14.92 -4.07
N ALA A 66 -1.62 13.80 -3.43
CA ALA A 66 -0.24 13.53 -3.05
C ALA A 66 0.59 12.89 -4.16
N GLY A 67 0.01 11.98 -4.95
CA GLY A 67 0.73 11.20 -5.96
C GLY A 67 1.41 12.06 -7.04
N LEU A 68 0.93 13.29 -7.28
CA LEU A 68 1.59 14.28 -8.15
C LEU A 68 3.00 14.65 -7.66
N PHE A 69 3.27 14.52 -6.36
CA PHE A 69 4.55 14.85 -5.74
C PHE A 69 5.47 13.64 -5.58
N ALA A 70 5.00 12.41 -5.80
CA ALA A 70 5.75 11.17 -5.61
C ALA A 70 7.13 11.20 -6.29
N ALA A 71 7.18 11.61 -7.56
CA ALA A 71 8.44 11.71 -8.29
C ALA A 71 9.42 12.71 -7.65
N THR A 72 8.92 13.83 -7.13
CA THR A 72 9.73 14.85 -6.45
C THR A 72 10.27 14.32 -5.12
N LEU A 73 9.43 13.65 -4.33
CA LEU A 73 9.83 12.99 -3.08
C LEU A 73 10.90 11.92 -3.34
N ILE A 74 10.70 11.08 -4.36
CA ILE A 74 11.67 10.03 -4.74
C ILE A 74 13.00 10.62 -5.20
N ARG A 75 13.00 11.72 -5.96
CA ARG A 75 14.24 12.40 -6.36
C ARG A 75 14.98 12.99 -5.16
N ARG A 76 14.25 13.53 -4.18
CA ARG A 76 14.83 14.20 -3.01
C ARG A 76 15.33 13.23 -1.94
N PHE A 77 14.56 12.19 -1.65
CA PHE A 77 14.79 11.30 -0.51
C PHE A 77 15.15 9.86 -0.91
N GLY A 78 15.03 9.53 -2.20
CA GLY A 78 15.19 8.16 -2.70
C GLY A 78 13.93 7.32 -2.50
N SER A 79 13.71 6.32 -3.36
CA SER A 79 12.44 5.56 -3.30
C SER A 79 12.33 4.58 -2.12
N ALA A 80 13.45 4.09 -1.56
CA ALA A 80 13.34 3.14 -0.46
C ALA A 80 12.82 3.81 0.82
N PRO A 81 13.36 4.98 1.26
CA PRO A 81 12.79 5.71 2.39
C PRO A 81 11.35 6.17 2.13
N VAL A 82 11.05 6.66 0.92
CA VAL A 82 9.68 7.10 0.58
C VAL A 82 8.69 5.93 0.65
N ALA A 83 9.03 4.75 0.12
CA ALA A 83 8.15 3.58 0.19
C ALA A 83 7.94 3.11 1.64
N VAL A 84 8.98 3.09 2.47
CA VAL A 84 8.87 2.65 3.87
C VAL A 84 8.04 3.64 4.71
N ILE A 85 8.36 4.93 4.63
CA ILE A 85 7.64 5.97 5.39
C ILE A 85 6.19 6.05 4.92
N GLY A 86 5.97 6.00 3.61
CA GLY A 86 4.63 5.96 3.04
C GLY A 86 3.85 4.74 3.54
N THR A 87 4.45 3.54 3.55
CA THR A 87 3.78 2.32 4.07
C THR A 87 3.35 2.50 5.53
N ILE A 88 4.19 3.11 6.37
CA ILE A 88 3.87 3.43 7.76
C ILE A 88 2.71 4.44 7.82
N GLY A 89 2.76 5.50 7.00
CA GLY A 89 1.70 6.50 6.89
C GLY A 89 0.36 5.91 6.44
N THR A 90 0.38 5.04 5.43
CA THR A 90 -0.80 4.28 4.97
C THR A 90 -1.34 3.42 6.10
N SER A 91 -0.47 2.71 6.83
CA SER A 91 -0.87 1.89 7.98
C SER A 91 -1.58 2.71 9.05
N ILE A 92 -1.06 3.90 9.38
CA ILE A 92 -1.67 4.82 10.33
C ILE A 92 -3.03 5.31 9.81
N GLY A 93 -3.12 5.73 8.54
CA GLY A 93 -4.37 6.18 7.94
C GLY A 93 -5.45 5.09 7.96
N ILE A 94 -5.09 3.86 7.62
CA ILE A 94 -6.00 2.70 7.64
C ILE A 94 -6.43 2.36 9.07
N LEU A 95 -5.51 2.34 10.03
CA LEU A 95 -5.83 2.09 11.45
C LEU A 95 -6.79 3.16 12.01
N LEU A 96 -6.51 4.44 11.73
CA LEU A 96 -7.35 5.55 12.18
C LEU A 96 -8.73 5.53 11.53
N ALA A 97 -8.83 5.08 10.27
CA ALA A 97 -10.11 4.90 9.61
C ALA A 97 -10.92 3.76 10.25
N GLY A 98 -10.27 2.65 10.62
CA GLY A 98 -10.93 1.56 11.33
C GLY A 98 -11.42 1.92 12.74
N LEU A 99 -10.75 2.87 13.41
CA LEU A 99 -11.05 3.31 14.78
C LEU A 99 -11.81 4.64 14.84
N SER A 100 -12.28 5.17 13.71
CA SER A 100 -12.82 6.51 13.65
C SER A 100 -14.16 6.64 14.40
N PRO A 101 -14.32 7.59 15.34
CA PRO A 101 -15.59 7.79 16.06
C PRO A 101 -16.53 8.78 15.35
N SER A 102 -16.16 9.29 14.17
CA SER A 102 -16.97 10.22 13.39
C SER A 102 -16.64 10.15 11.91
N VAL A 103 -17.59 10.53 11.06
CA VAL A 103 -17.41 10.59 9.60
C VAL A 103 -16.26 11.51 9.17
N GLY A 104 -16.04 12.62 9.89
CA GLY A 104 -14.96 13.55 9.57
C GLY A 104 -13.59 12.93 9.80
N LEU A 105 -13.41 12.21 10.91
CA LEU A 105 -12.18 11.49 11.19
C LEU A 105 -11.98 10.31 10.24
N PHE A 106 -13.06 9.58 9.89
CA PHE A 106 -13.02 8.51 8.90
C PHE A 106 -12.50 9.02 7.54
N ALA A 107 -13.10 10.09 7.02
CA ALA A 107 -12.71 10.69 5.75
C ALA A 107 -11.29 11.25 5.78
N ALA A 108 -10.90 11.94 6.85
CA ALA A 108 -9.53 12.47 7.00
C ALA A 108 -8.47 11.36 7.08
N ALA A 109 -8.77 10.27 7.80
CA ALA A 109 -7.89 9.12 7.90
C ALA A 109 -7.75 8.38 6.56
N LEU A 110 -8.85 8.22 5.81
CA LEU A 110 -8.82 7.68 4.46
C LEU A 110 -8.04 8.58 3.49
N PHE A 111 -8.21 9.90 3.56
CA PHE A 111 -7.44 10.86 2.77
C PHE A 111 -5.94 10.71 3.04
N LEU A 112 -5.53 10.66 4.30
CA LEU A 112 -4.13 10.44 4.69
C LEU A 112 -3.65 9.07 4.17
N GLY A 113 -4.45 8.02 4.36
CA GLY A 113 -4.13 6.68 3.90
C GLY A 113 -3.87 6.64 2.40
N GLY A 114 -4.77 7.22 1.60
CA GLY A 114 -4.64 7.28 0.14
C GLY A 114 -3.48 8.15 -0.32
N ALA A 115 -3.23 9.28 0.33
CA ALA A 115 -2.09 10.14 0.04
C ALA A 115 -0.75 9.40 0.21
N MET A 116 -0.59 8.73 1.35
CA MET A 116 0.62 7.96 1.65
C MET A 116 0.73 6.70 0.78
N ASP A 117 -0.40 6.08 0.44
CA ASP A 117 -0.46 4.90 -0.44
C ASP A 117 0.02 5.21 -1.85
N ALA A 118 -0.42 6.33 -2.43
CA ALA A 118 0.00 6.74 -3.77
C ALA A 118 1.52 6.98 -3.87
N ASP A 119 2.09 7.68 -2.89
CA ASP A 119 3.54 7.90 -2.82
C ASP A 119 4.30 6.57 -2.60
N THR A 120 3.75 5.69 -1.75
CA THR A 120 4.28 4.35 -1.53
C THR A 120 4.31 3.54 -2.80
N ASP A 121 3.21 3.55 -3.56
CA ASP A 121 3.06 2.73 -4.75
C ASP A 121 4.06 3.12 -5.84
N VAL A 122 4.17 4.42 -6.13
CA VAL A 122 5.17 4.92 -7.09
C VAL A 122 6.59 4.60 -6.61
N ALA A 123 6.87 4.76 -5.31
CA ALA A 123 8.20 4.53 -4.75
C ALA A 123 8.60 3.04 -4.72
N GLN A 124 7.69 2.13 -4.34
CA GLN A 124 7.96 0.69 -4.33
C GLN A 124 8.15 0.16 -5.75
N ASN A 125 7.35 0.61 -6.74
CA ASN A 125 7.53 0.25 -8.15
C ASN A 125 8.86 0.78 -8.70
N ALA A 126 9.20 2.03 -8.41
CA ALA A 126 10.50 2.60 -8.76
C ALA A 126 11.65 1.81 -8.13
N HIS A 127 11.52 1.37 -6.86
CA HIS A 127 12.53 0.58 -6.18
C HIS A 127 12.67 -0.82 -6.78
N ALA A 128 11.54 -1.48 -7.07
CA ALA A 128 11.47 -2.79 -7.71
C ALA A 128 12.20 -2.79 -9.05
N LEU A 129 11.98 -1.77 -9.88
CA LEU A 129 12.69 -1.60 -11.15
C LEU A 129 14.20 -1.40 -10.97
N ARG A 130 14.66 -0.79 -9.87
CA ARG A 130 16.11 -0.74 -9.57
C ARG A 130 16.66 -2.10 -9.20
N VAL A 131 15.97 -2.84 -8.33
CA VAL A 131 16.37 -4.20 -7.93
C VAL A 131 16.41 -5.12 -9.14
N GLN A 132 15.41 -5.02 -10.03
CA GLN A 132 15.31 -5.80 -11.26
C GLN A 132 16.55 -5.67 -12.16
N ARG A 133 17.19 -4.50 -12.23
CA ARG A 133 18.42 -4.33 -13.03
C ARG A 133 19.54 -5.27 -12.60
N GLY A 134 19.60 -5.62 -11.31
CA GLY A 134 20.56 -6.58 -10.76
C GLY A 134 20.22 -8.06 -11.03
N TYR A 135 19.11 -8.35 -11.72
CA TYR A 135 18.67 -9.71 -12.05
C TYR A 135 18.79 -10.05 -13.55
N GLY A 136 19.05 -9.07 -14.41
CA GLY A 136 19.18 -9.28 -15.87
C GLY A 136 17.89 -9.78 -16.57
N ARG A 137 16.76 -9.85 -15.86
CA ARG A 137 15.46 -10.31 -16.34
C ARG A 137 14.34 -9.58 -15.62
N SER A 138 13.14 -9.58 -16.20
CA SER A 138 11.97 -9.06 -15.50
C SER A 138 11.62 -9.90 -14.26
N ILE A 139 11.42 -9.22 -13.14
CA ILE A 139 10.93 -9.81 -11.88
C ILE A 139 9.75 -9.02 -11.30
N LEU A 140 9.32 -7.92 -11.95
CA LEU A 140 8.26 -7.04 -11.46
C LEU A 140 6.94 -7.77 -11.21
N ASN A 141 6.52 -8.65 -12.12
CA ASN A 141 5.29 -9.44 -11.97
C ASN A 141 5.30 -10.31 -10.70
N SER A 142 6.48 -10.76 -10.25
CA SER A 142 6.57 -11.52 -8.98
C SER A 142 6.29 -10.66 -7.76
N PHE A 143 6.55 -9.35 -7.81
CA PHE A 143 6.17 -8.43 -6.74
C PHE A 143 4.66 -8.19 -6.73
N HIS A 144 4.02 -8.04 -7.89
CA HIS A 144 2.57 -7.94 -7.96
C HIS A 144 1.87 -9.23 -7.50
N ALA A 145 2.42 -10.41 -7.80
CA ALA A 145 1.92 -11.66 -7.24
C ALA A 145 1.99 -11.66 -5.70
N VAL A 146 3.08 -11.16 -5.11
CA VAL A 146 3.21 -10.99 -3.66
C VAL A 146 2.22 -9.96 -3.10
N TRP A 147 1.97 -8.86 -3.81
CA TRP A 147 0.93 -7.89 -3.44
C TRP A 147 -0.46 -8.53 -3.41
N SER A 148 -0.80 -9.35 -4.41
CA SER A 148 -2.07 -10.08 -4.45
C SER A 148 -2.20 -11.07 -3.28
N ILE A 149 -1.11 -11.77 -2.94
CA ILE A 149 -1.06 -12.61 -1.73
C ILE A 149 -1.30 -11.74 -0.49
N GLY A 150 -0.66 -10.58 -0.41
CA GLY A 150 -0.87 -9.61 0.67
C GLY A 150 -2.33 -9.20 0.81
N ALA A 151 -2.98 -8.84 -0.30
CA ALA A 151 -4.40 -8.47 -0.32
C ALA A 151 -5.32 -9.60 0.18
N VAL A 152 -5.08 -10.85 -0.27
CA VAL A 152 -5.82 -12.02 0.23
C VAL A 152 -5.60 -12.19 1.73
N LEU A 153 -4.35 -12.15 2.19
CA LEU A 153 -4.03 -12.28 3.61
C LEU A 153 -4.69 -11.18 4.44
N GLY A 154 -4.61 -9.92 4.01
CA GLY A 154 -5.23 -8.77 4.68
C GLY A 154 -6.74 -8.94 4.81
N GLY A 155 -7.43 -9.26 3.71
CA GLY A 155 -8.87 -9.50 3.71
C GLY A 155 -9.27 -10.70 4.57
N SER A 156 -8.53 -11.81 4.47
CA SER A 156 -8.77 -13.00 5.30
C SER A 156 -8.53 -12.75 6.79
N MET A 157 -7.53 -11.94 7.15
CA MET A 157 -7.27 -11.55 8.54
C MET A 157 -8.45 -10.76 9.12
N ALA A 158 -8.97 -9.78 8.38
CA ALA A 158 -10.12 -8.99 8.83
C ALA A 158 -11.40 -9.84 8.89
N ALA A 159 -11.66 -10.66 7.88
CA ALA A 159 -12.79 -11.59 7.92
C ALA A 159 -12.70 -12.58 9.09
N GLY A 160 -11.49 -13.08 9.38
CA GLY A 160 -11.24 -13.95 10.53
C GLY A 160 -11.48 -13.24 11.86
N ALA A 161 -11.03 -11.99 12.02
CA ALA A 161 -11.28 -11.18 13.21
C ALA A 161 -12.78 -10.95 13.43
N ILE A 162 -13.51 -10.55 12.38
CA ILE A 162 -14.97 -10.39 12.41
C ILE A 162 -15.66 -11.69 12.83
N ALA A 163 -15.21 -12.84 12.33
CA ALA A 163 -15.82 -14.14 12.65
C ALA A 163 -15.65 -14.58 14.12
N ILE A 164 -14.75 -13.94 14.87
CA ILE A 164 -14.53 -14.17 16.31
C ILE A 164 -14.83 -12.92 17.15
N ASP A 165 -15.62 -11.99 16.59
CA ASP A 165 -16.06 -10.76 17.24
C ASP A 165 -14.91 -9.84 17.71
N LEU A 166 -13.84 -9.75 16.91
CA LEU A 166 -12.69 -8.82 17.07
C LEU A 166 -12.67 -7.74 15.98
#